data_AF-A0A2S8GSV4-F1
#
_entry.id   AF-A0A2S8GSV4-F1
#
_cell.length_a   1.000
_cell.length_b   1.000
_cell.length_c   1.000
_cell.angle_alpha   90.00
_cell.angle_beta   90.00
_cell.angle_gamma   90.00
#
_symmetry.space_group_name_H-M   'P 1'
#
loop_
_entity.id
_entity.type
_entity.pdbx_description
1 polymer ?
#
loop_
_entity_poly.entity_id
_entity_poly.type
_entity_poly.pdbx_seq_one_letter_code
_entity_poly.pdbx_strand_id
1 'polypeptide(L)'
;MNQRRGARYVDPSVQGGIVLRMMFYWTAFFVVGLVIAFAVQVLSNPLEPMAQHMSHVWQNQGPFILAAICLLPIYAYDLIRFSHRFVGPIIRFRRVVNEAADGEVPPPFNLRDKDYWKDFASDLNRLFERMRSGRTPQES
;
A
#
# COMPACT_ATOMS: atom_id res chain seq x y z
N MET A 1 -34.11 13.24 19.97
CA MET A 1 -33.46 11.91 19.79
C MET A 1 -32.05 12.13 19.27
N ASN A 2 -31.04 12.08 20.15
CA ASN A 2 -29.63 12.21 19.77
C ASN A 2 -29.16 10.93 19.08
N GLN A 3 -29.16 10.91 17.75
CA GLN A 3 -28.49 9.86 16.99
C GLN A 3 -26.98 10.03 17.16
N ARG A 4 -26.41 9.25 18.08
CA ARG A 4 -24.97 9.02 18.18
C ARG A 4 -24.50 8.42 16.85
N ARG A 5 -23.95 9.25 15.97
CA ARG A 5 -23.25 8.79 14.76
C ARG A 5 -21.97 8.10 15.20
N GLY A 6 -22.06 6.79 15.39
CA GLY A 6 -20.90 5.93 15.53
C GLY A 6 -20.09 6.06 14.26
N ALA A 7 -19.02 6.86 14.31
CA ALA A 7 -17.99 6.89 13.29
C ALA A 7 -17.38 5.49 13.26
N ARG A 8 -17.97 4.64 12.40
CA ARG A 8 -17.47 3.32 12.07
C ARG A 8 -16.10 3.55 11.46
N TYR A 9 -15.08 3.44 12.33
CA TYR A 9 -13.67 3.52 12.00
C TYR A 9 -13.47 2.76 10.69
N VAL A 10 -13.14 3.52 9.64
CA VAL A 10 -12.90 2.98 8.33
C VAL A 10 -11.70 2.07 8.46
N ASP A 11 -11.96 0.77 8.31
CA ASP A 11 -11.01 -0.30 8.47
C ASP A 11 -9.65 0.03 7.83
N PRO A 12 -8.61 0.33 8.63
CA PRO A 12 -7.24 0.40 8.14
C PRO A 12 -6.73 -0.97 7.65
N SER A 13 -7.56 -2.02 7.81
CA SER A 13 -7.22 -3.43 7.63
C SER A 13 -7.17 -3.91 6.17
N VAL A 14 -7.78 -3.20 5.21
CA VAL A 14 -7.70 -3.60 3.79
C VAL A 14 -6.31 -3.31 3.21
N GLN A 15 -5.66 -2.23 3.65
CA GLN A 15 -4.33 -1.85 3.19
C GLN A 15 -3.21 -2.70 3.78
N GLY A 16 -3.29 -3.02 5.07
CA GLY A 16 -2.40 -4.00 5.68
C GLY A 16 -2.47 -5.33 4.93
N GLY A 17 -3.66 -5.71 4.45
CA GLY A 17 -3.85 -6.88 3.59
C GLY A 17 -3.10 -6.79 2.26
N ILE A 18 -3.12 -5.65 1.55
CA ILE A 18 -2.40 -5.49 0.27
C ILE A 18 -0.88 -5.49 0.50
N VAL A 19 -0.40 -4.74 1.49
CA VAL A 19 1.02 -4.69 1.85
C VAL A 19 1.53 -6.08 2.23
N LEU A 20 0.79 -6.80 3.09
CA LEU A 20 1.12 -8.15 3.51
C LEU A 20 1.09 -9.14 2.33
N ARG A 21 0.12 -9.02 1.41
CA ARG A 21 0.09 -9.85 0.19
C ARG A 21 1.29 -9.60 -0.71
N MET A 22 1.68 -8.33 -0.91
CA MET A 22 2.87 -7.99 -1.69
C MET A 22 4.16 -8.50 -1.04
N MET A 23 4.30 -8.34 0.29
CA MET A 23 5.41 -8.96 1.03
C MET A 23 5.40 -10.48 0.90
N PHE A 24 4.23 -11.11 1.02
CA PHE A 24 4.09 -12.55 0.84
C PHE A 24 4.50 -13.01 -0.56
N TYR A 25 4.06 -12.33 -1.63
CA TYR A 25 4.48 -12.66 -3.00
C TYR A 25 5.98 -12.47 -3.21
N TRP A 26 6.56 -11.43 -2.64
CA TRP A 26 8.01 -11.20 -2.70
C TRP A 26 8.77 -12.34 -2.01
N THR A 27 8.38 -12.70 -0.78
CA THR A 27 9.01 -13.81 -0.05
C THR A 27 8.80 -15.14 -0.75
N ALA A 28 7.59 -15.41 -1.25
CA ALA A 28 7.26 -16.62 -1.99
C ALA A 28 8.09 -16.73 -3.27
N PHE A 29 8.29 -15.62 -4.01
CA PHE A 29 9.15 -15.59 -5.20
C PHE A 29 10.59 -16.00 -4.87
N PHE A 30 11.18 -15.43 -3.81
CA PHE A 30 12.52 -15.80 -3.38
C PHE A 30 12.63 -17.26 -2.94
N VAL A 31 11.66 -17.74 -2.15
CA VAL A 31 11.63 -19.14 -1.69
C VAL A 31 11.51 -20.10 -2.88
N VAL A 32 10.60 -19.84 -3.80
CA VAL A 32 10.43 -20.65 -5.01
C VAL A 32 11.70 -20.63 -5.86
N GLY A 33 12.33 -19.47 -6.04
CA GLY A 33 13.61 -19.35 -6.74
C GLY A 33 14.72 -20.18 -6.10
N LEU A 34 14.83 -20.18 -4.76
CA LEU A 34 15.79 -20.99 -4.03
C LEU A 34 15.51 -22.49 -4.15
N VAL A 35 14.24 -22.90 -4.09
CA VAL A 35 13.83 -24.30 -4.28
C VAL A 35 14.18 -24.78 -5.68
N ILE A 36 13.90 -23.97 -6.72
CA ILE A 36 14.24 -24.29 -8.11
C ILE A 36 15.76 -24.39 -8.26
N ALA A 37 16.51 -23.41 -7.74
CA ALA A 37 17.98 -23.43 -7.82
C ALA A 37 18.57 -24.68 -7.14
N PHE A 38 18.05 -25.04 -5.96
CA PHE A 38 18.45 -26.26 -5.26
C PHE A 38 18.10 -27.52 -6.04
N ALA A 39 16.88 -27.62 -6.59
CA ALA A 39 16.46 -28.76 -7.39
C ALA A 39 17.33 -28.93 -8.64
N VAL A 40 17.62 -27.84 -9.36
CA VAL A 40 18.51 -27.85 -10.53
C VAL A 40 19.91 -28.33 -10.14
N GLN A 41 20.42 -27.90 -8.99
CA GLN A 41 21.73 -28.30 -8.51
C GLN A 41 21.80 -29.81 -8.21
N VAL A 42 20.80 -30.34 -7.50
CA VAL A 42 20.68 -31.78 -7.20
C VAL A 42 20.54 -32.63 -8.46
N LEU A 43 19.75 -32.16 -9.43
CA LEU A 43 19.60 -32.86 -10.71
C LEU A 43 20.87 -32.83 -11.56
N SER A 44 21.65 -31.75 -11.46
CA SER A 44 22.93 -31.61 -12.19
C SER A 44 24.02 -32.51 -11.62
N ASN A 45 24.07 -32.68 -10.29
CA ASN A 45 25.11 -33.46 -9.61
C ASN A 45 24.51 -34.48 -8.60
N PRO A 46 23.76 -35.49 -9.07
CA PRO A 46 22.95 -36.35 -8.19
C PRO A 46 23.76 -37.29 -7.30
N LEU A 47 25.04 -37.51 -7.61
CA LEU A 47 25.94 -38.37 -6.83
C LEU A 47 26.65 -37.63 -5.69
N GLU A 48 26.54 -36.30 -5.64
CA GLU A 48 27.18 -35.51 -4.58
C GLU A 48 26.42 -35.66 -3.23
N PRO A 49 27.14 -35.80 -2.12
CA PRO A 49 26.55 -35.75 -0.78
C PRO A 49 25.69 -34.50 -0.55
N MET A 50 24.62 -34.63 0.22
CA MET A 50 23.70 -33.53 0.48
C MET A 50 24.34 -32.35 1.24
N ALA A 51 25.38 -32.63 2.05
CA ALA A 51 26.17 -31.59 2.70
C ALA A 51 26.91 -30.69 1.69
N GLN A 52 27.42 -31.27 0.59
CA GLN A 52 28.09 -30.51 -0.47
C GLN A 52 27.08 -29.61 -1.20
N HIS A 53 25.87 -30.13 -1.45
CA HIS A 53 24.80 -29.35 -2.03
C HIS A 53 24.49 -28.08 -1.23
N MET A 54 24.37 -28.19 0.10
CA MET A 54 24.18 -27.03 0.98
C MET A 54 25.34 -26.03 0.93
N SER A 55 26.59 -26.50 0.89
CA SER A 55 27.74 -25.58 0.75
C SER A 55 27.73 -24.83 -0.58
N HIS A 56 27.37 -25.50 -1.66
CA HIS A 56 27.27 -24.91 -2.99
C HIS A 56 26.11 -23.92 -3.10
N VAL A 57 24.96 -24.18 -2.46
CA VAL A 57 23.87 -23.20 -2.35
C VAL A 57 24.36 -21.95 -1.63
N TRP A 58 25.06 -22.10 -0.50
CA TRP A 58 25.57 -20.94 0.24
C TRP A 58 26.61 -20.15 -0.58
N GLN A 59 27.50 -20.83 -1.29
CA GLN A 59 28.53 -20.16 -2.11
C GLN A 59 27.92 -19.45 -3.33
N ASN A 60 26.98 -20.10 -4.01
CA ASN A 60 26.42 -19.60 -5.27
C ASN A 60 25.26 -18.63 -5.03
N GLN A 61 24.39 -18.94 -4.07
CA GLN A 61 23.16 -18.19 -3.77
C GLN A 61 23.29 -17.27 -2.55
N GLY A 62 24.32 -17.44 -1.71
CA GLY A 62 24.54 -16.63 -0.51
C GLY A 62 24.50 -15.11 -0.77
N PRO A 63 25.20 -14.58 -1.80
CA PRO A 63 25.12 -13.16 -2.13
C PRO A 63 23.69 -12.69 -2.46
N PHE A 64 22.91 -13.50 -3.18
CA PHE A 64 21.52 -13.19 -3.52
C PHE A 64 20.59 -13.27 -2.29
N ILE A 65 20.78 -14.26 -1.42
CA ILE A 65 20.03 -14.40 -0.16
C ILE A 65 20.31 -13.22 0.75
N LEU A 66 21.58 -12.83 0.91
CA LEU A 66 21.98 -11.68 1.71
C LEU A 66 21.38 -10.40 1.14
N ALA A 67 21.47 -10.19 -0.18
CA ALA A 67 20.85 -9.06 -0.85
C ALA A 67 19.33 -9.03 -0.62
N ALA A 68 18.65 -10.17 -0.73
CA ALA A 68 17.21 -10.28 -0.46
C ALA A 68 16.88 -9.86 0.97
N ILE A 69 17.59 -10.40 1.96
CA ILE A 69 17.38 -10.05 3.38
C ILE A 69 17.62 -8.56 3.63
N CYS A 70 18.66 -7.97 3.04
CA CYS A 70 18.95 -6.55 3.16
C CYS A 70 17.89 -5.66 2.46
N LEU A 71 17.32 -6.14 1.35
CA LEU A 71 16.29 -5.42 0.60
C LEU A 71 14.90 -5.53 1.24
N LEU A 72 14.60 -6.62 1.95
CA LEU A 72 13.31 -6.83 2.61
C LEU A 72 12.86 -5.67 3.51
N PRO A 73 13.69 -5.13 4.45
CA PRO A 73 13.27 -4.01 5.28
C PRO A 73 13.09 -2.72 4.48
N ILE A 74 13.89 -2.50 3.43
CA ILE A 74 13.78 -1.34 2.54
C ILE A 74 12.45 -1.41 1.78
N TYR A 75 12.16 -2.56 1.19
CA TYR A 75 10.92 -2.82 0.46
C TYR A 75 9.70 -2.69 1.36
N ALA A 76 9.73 -3.28 2.55
CA ALA A 76 8.65 -3.18 3.53
C ALA A 76 8.42 -1.72 3.95
N TYR A 77 9.48 -0.98 4.26
CA TYR A 77 9.39 0.43 4.64
C TYR A 77 8.78 1.28 3.53
N ASP A 78 9.26 1.13 2.30
CA ASP A 78 8.76 1.89 1.15
C ASP A 78 7.29 1.58 0.87
N LEU A 79 6.92 0.30 0.91
CA LEU A 79 5.55 -0.15 0.66
C LEU A 79 4.57 0.36 1.73
N ILE A 80 4.96 0.30 3.01
CA ILE A 80 4.18 0.85 4.12
C ILE A 80 4.01 2.37 3.94
N ARG A 81 5.10 3.08 3.63
CA ARG A 81 5.08 4.53 3.45
C ARG A 81 4.21 4.95 2.27
N PHE A 82 4.30 4.23 1.16
CA PHE A 82 3.47 4.42 -0.02
C PHE A 82 1.99 4.21 0.32
N SER A 83 1.67 3.13 1.04
CA SER A 83 0.32 2.82 1.49
C SER A 83 -0.28 3.94 2.37
N HIS A 84 0.47 4.42 3.36
CA HIS A 84 0.01 5.51 4.24
C HIS A 84 -0.28 6.82 3.48
N ARG A 85 0.56 7.15 2.49
CA ARG A 85 0.42 8.34 1.64
C ARG A 85 -0.83 8.28 0.75
N PHE A 86 -1.39 7.08 0.55
CA PHE A 86 -2.61 6.87 -0.22
C PHE A 86 -3.88 6.90 0.65
N VAL A 87 -3.89 6.23 1.80
CA VAL A 87 -5.11 6.10 2.64
C VAL A 87 -5.38 7.27 3.56
N GLY A 88 -4.34 7.93 4.08
CA GLY A 88 -4.53 9.12 4.93
C GLY A 88 -5.47 10.14 4.29
N PRO A 89 -5.25 10.50 3.01
CA PRO A 89 -6.16 11.37 2.25
C PRO A 89 -7.58 10.82 2.09
N ILE A 90 -7.75 9.53 1.80
CA ILE A 90 -9.07 8.91 1.59
C ILE A 90 -9.95 9.02 2.84
N ILE A 91 -9.38 8.79 4.03
CA ILE A 91 -10.11 8.94 5.29
C ILE A 91 -10.54 10.40 5.48
N ARG A 92 -9.66 11.36 5.17
CA ARG A 92 -9.99 12.79 5.21
C ARG A 92 -11.09 13.14 4.22
N PHE A 93 -11.05 12.64 2.99
CA PHE A 93 -12.10 12.87 1.99
C PHE A 93 -13.45 12.33 2.46
N ARG A 94 -13.49 11.11 3.00
CA ARG A 94 -14.75 10.55 3.50
C ARG A 94 -15.36 11.43 4.59
N ARG A 95 -14.54 11.96 5.50
CA ARG A 95 -15.00 12.88 6.54
C ARG A 95 -15.60 14.15 5.94
N VAL A 96 -14.87 14.81 5.04
CA VAL A 96 -15.29 16.07 4.42
C VAL A 96 -16.55 15.88 3.56
N VAL A 97 -16.64 14.78 2.82
CA VAL A 97 -17.84 14.44 2.04
C VAL A 97 -19.05 14.19 2.95
N ASN A 98 -18.87 13.52 4.08
CA ASN A 98 -19.95 13.31 5.04
C ASN A 98 -20.41 14.63 5.68
N GLU A 99 -19.49 15.51 6.06
CA GLU A 99 -19.81 16.85 6.58
C GLU A 99 -20.63 17.64 5.54
N ALA A 100 -20.22 17.61 4.27
CA ALA A 100 -20.97 18.23 3.17
C ALA A 100 -22.37 17.61 2.96
N ALA A 101 -22.50 16.29 3.07
CA ALA A 101 -23.77 15.58 2.95
C ALA A 101 -24.74 15.92 4.11
N ASP A 102 -24.20 16.31 5.26
CA ASP A 102 -24.96 16.75 6.43
C ASP A 102 -25.42 18.23 6.33
N GLY A 103 -25.14 18.89 5.21
CA GLY A 103 -25.51 20.28 4.95
C GLY A 103 -24.47 21.30 5.42
N GLU A 104 -23.39 20.86 6.07
CA GLU A 104 -22.26 21.71 6.44
C GLU A 104 -21.23 21.75 5.33
N VAL A 105 -21.15 22.83 4.56
CA VAL A 105 -20.16 22.93 3.46
C VAL A 105 -18.75 23.19 4.05
N PRO A 106 -17.83 22.20 4.07
CA PRO A 106 -16.63 22.26 4.90
C PRO A 106 -15.54 23.15 4.29
N PRO A 107 -14.81 23.97 5.09
CA PRO A 107 -13.84 24.95 4.58
C PRO A 107 -12.79 24.32 3.65
N PRO A 108 -12.18 25.09 2.73
CA PRO A 108 -11.17 24.56 1.83
C PRO A 108 -10.06 23.83 2.60
N PHE A 109 -9.69 22.65 2.12
CA PHE A 109 -8.68 21.83 2.79
C PHE A 109 -7.57 21.46 1.80
N ASN A 110 -6.34 21.40 2.30
CA ASN A 110 -5.19 20.94 1.53
C ASN A 110 -4.65 19.64 2.09
N LEU A 111 -4.13 18.80 1.20
CA LEU A 111 -3.38 17.61 1.57
C LEU A 111 -1.89 17.93 1.74
N ARG A 112 -1.13 17.03 2.37
CA ARG A 112 0.31 17.23 2.54
C ARG A 112 1.01 17.20 1.19
N ASP A 113 2.19 17.80 1.12
CA ASP A 113 2.89 17.99 -0.15
C ASP A 113 3.23 16.69 -0.88
N LYS A 114 3.34 15.61 -0.13
CA LYS A 114 3.63 14.31 -0.71
C LYS A 114 2.32 13.64 -1.13
N ASP A 115 1.17 13.83 -0.52
CA ASP A 115 -0.02 13.00 -0.81
C ASP A 115 -0.44 12.97 -2.30
N TYR A 116 -0.85 11.80 -2.80
CA TYR A 116 -1.13 11.58 -4.24
C TYR A 116 -2.41 12.26 -4.73
N TRP A 117 -3.27 12.72 -3.84
CA TRP A 117 -4.65 13.11 -4.15
C TRP A 117 -4.90 14.62 -4.16
N LYS A 118 -3.85 15.43 -4.38
CA LYS A 118 -3.98 16.90 -4.32
C LYS A 118 -4.97 17.43 -5.34
N ASP A 119 -4.94 16.90 -6.56
CA ASP A 119 -5.84 17.34 -7.63
C ASP A 119 -7.30 17.07 -7.26
N PHE A 120 -7.57 15.88 -6.70
CA PHE A 120 -8.91 15.54 -6.21
C PHE A 120 -9.34 16.42 -5.03
N ALA A 121 -8.42 16.79 -4.14
CA ALA A 121 -8.70 17.75 -3.07
C ALA A 121 -9.05 19.14 -3.63
N SER A 122 -8.33 19.58 -4.68
CA SER A 122 -8.62 20.82 -5.40
C SER A 122 -10.01 20.78 -6.04
N ASP A 123 -10.36 19.68 -6.71
CA ASP A 123 -11.67 19.50 -7.33
C ASP A 123 -12.81 19.50 -6.31
N LEU A 124 -12.61 18.84 -5.15
CA LEU A 124 -13.57 18.89 -4.04
C LEU A 124 -13.71 20.31 -3.48
N ASN A 125 -12.61 21.05 -3.31
CA ASN A 125 -12.66 22.44 -2.86
C ASN A 125 -13.47 23.31 -3.83
N ARG A 126 -13.28 23.14 -5.15
CA ARG A 126 -14.06 23.84 -6.19
C ARG A 126 -15.53 23.47 -6.15
N LEU A 127 -15.85 22.19 -5.91
CA LEU A 127 -17.23 21.73 -5.74
C LEU A 127 -17.88 22.39 -4.51
N PHE A 128 -17.20 22.39 -3.37
CA PHE A 128 -17.70 23.02 -2.15
C PHE A 128 -17.86 24.53 -2.29
N GLU A 129 -16.96 25.21 -3.00
CA GLU A 129 -17.10 26.62 -3.31
C GLU A 129 -18.34 26.93 -4.17
N ARG A 130 -18.65 26.07 -5.14
CA ARG A 130 -19.90 26.19 -5.93
C ARG A 130 -21.15 26.01 -5.08
N MET A 131 -21.14 25.03 -4.17
CA MET A 131 -22.26 24.82 -3.25
C MET A 131 -22.45 26.01 -2.29
N ARG A 132 -21.36 26.61 -1.80
CA ARG A 132 -21.44 27.84 -0.99
C ARG A 132 -21.99 29.04 -1.75
N SER A 133 -21.59 29.17 -3.01
CA SER A 133 -21.99 30.31 -3.84
C SER A 133 -23.39 30.17 -4.44
N GLY A 134 -24.13 29.09 -4.15
CA GLY A 134 -25.52 28.91 -4.55
C GLY A 134 -25.75 28.82 -6.07
N ARG A 135 -24.71 28.59 -6.87
CA ARG A 135 -24.84 28.43 -8.33
C ARG A 135 -25.29 27.02 -8.68
N THR A 136 -26.60 26.85 -8.90
CA THR A 136 -27.17 25.72 -9.64
C THR A 136 -26.65 25.75 -11.08
N PRO A 137 -26.34 24.60 -11.71
CA PRO A 137 -25.96 24.57 -13.12
C PRO A 137 -27.08 25.19 -13.96
N GLN A 138 -26.79 26.25 -14.69
CA GLN A 138 -27.62 26.62 -15.84
C GLN A 138 -27.43 25.51 -16.86
N GLU A 139 -28.49 24.73 -17.06
CA GLU A 139 -28.63 23.79 -18.18
C GLU A 139 -28.36 24.58 -19.48
N SER A 140 -27.32 24.17 -20.20
CA SER A 140 -27.04 24.61 -21.57
C SER A 140 -27.51 23.55 -22.54
#